data_AF-A0A1X7SLP3-F1
#
_entry.id   AF-A0A1X7SLP3-F1
#
_cell.length_a   1.000
_cell.length_b   1.000
_cell.length_c   1.000
_cell.angle_alpha   90.00
_cell.angle_beta   90.00
_cell.angle_gamma   90.00
#
_symmetry.space_group_name_H-M   'P 1'
#
loop_
_entity.id
_entity.type
_entity.pdbx_description
1 polymer ?
#
loop_
_entity_poly.entity_id
_entity_poly.type
_entity_poly.pdbx_seq_one_letter_code
_entity_poly.pdbx_strand_id
1 'polypeptide(L)'
;MTTEFANILKRFVIQIFKEKEKLKDVKMSLVGIRPSRRKEINEVDDETELIQVLRNYCSLRKFPILTTLARDMKMSDITKELNQFEEKRKRLYEEILAKDFAKSAIEYCGTTGSREVTFEVLWPIDRTTLDDFEQFLAAAFRSQDINMLIHLKTVHSSRLTFVCVIPHWLVEEMKDYIVKNGDLFESKGVVEITVDGAIVFSV
;
A
#
# COMPACT_ATOMS: atom_id res chain seq x y z
N MET A 1 -8.02 15.96 -0.36
CA MET A 1 -7.74 14.60 0.17
C MET A 1 -6.48 14.55 1.03
N THR A 2 -5.37 15.19 0.66
CA THR A 2 -4.12 15.19 1.45
C THR A 2 -4.30 15.71 2.89
N THR A 3 -4.92 16.89 3.06
CA THR A 3 -5.19 17.49 4.38
C THR A 3 -6.17 16.64 5.21
N GLU A 4 -7.14 16.03 4.55
CA GLU A 4 -8.15 15.16 5.16
C GLU A 4 -7.50 13.91 5.78
N PHE A 5 -6.68 13.19 5.00
CA PHE A 5 -5.95 12.01 5.51
C PHE A 5 -4.96 12.38 6.62
N ALA A 6 -4.23 13.48 6.48
CA ALA A 6 -3.30 13.94 7.52
C ALA A 6 -4.02 14.23 8.86
N ASN A 7 -5.22 14.79 8.81
CA ASN A 7 -6.03 15.05 9.99
C ASN A 7 -6.55 13.75 10.64
N ILE A 8 -6.97 12.77 9.84
CA ILE A 8 -7.38 11.45 10.35
C ILE A 8 -6.20 10.77 11.07
N LEU A 9 -5.02 10.75 10.43
CA LEU A 9 -3.81 10.17 11.01
C LEU A 9 -3.41 10.86 12.33
N LYS A 10 -3.45 12.19 12.37
CA LYS A 10 -3.15 12.96 13.59
C LYS A 10 -4.13 12.61 14.72
N ARG A 11 -5.43 12.55 14.42
CA ARG A 11 -6.46 12.19 15.42
C ARG A 11 -6.28 10.77 15.96
N PHE A 12 -5.96 9.81 15.07
CA PHE A 12 -5.65 8.44 15.47
C PHE A 12 -4.51 8.41 16.49
N VAL A 13 -3.39 9.06 16.18
CA VAL A 13 -2.23 9.10 17.07
C VAL A 13 -2.54 9.78 18.41
N ILE A 14 -3.22 10.94 18.40
CA ILE A 14 -3.64 11.60 19.64
C ILE A 14 -4.49 10.66 20.51
N GLN A 15 -5.38 9.86 19.91
CA GLN A 15 -6.22 8.93 20.65
C GLN A 15 -5.45 7.73 21.20
N ILE A 16 -4.37 7.30 20.54
CA ILE A 16 -3.43 6.30 21.08
C ILE A 16 -2.73 6.84 22.33
N PHE A 17 -2.23 8.07 22.29
CA PHE A 17 -1.48 8.65 23.42
C PHE A 17 -2.34 9.03 24.63
N LYS A 18 -3.67 9.11 24.48
CA LYS A 18 -4.60 9.26 25.61
C LYS A 18 -4.64 8.03 26.53
N GLU A 19 -4.31 6.85 26.02
CA GLU A 19 -4.41 5.59 26.76
C GLU A 19 -3.12 4.77 26.56
N LYS A 20 -2.25 4.74 27.57
CA LYS A 20 -0.92 4.08 27.47
C LYS A 20 -0.98 2.62 26.98
N GLU A 21 -2.02 1.86 27.34
CA GLU A 21 -2.20 0.48 26.87
C GLU A 21 -2.37 0.41 25.35
N LYS A 22 -3.06 1.38 24.72
CA LYS A 22 -3.23 1.42 23.26
C LYS A 22 -1.91 1.62 22.52
N LEU A 23 -0.98 2.39 23.08
CA LEU A 23 0.35 2.56 22.48
C LEU A 23 1.10 1.22 22.47
N LYS A 24 1.02 0.45 23.55
CA LYS A 24 1.62 -0.88 23.64
C LYS A 24 1.00 -1.84 22.62
N ASP A 25 -0.32 -1.85 22.49
CA ASP A 25 -1.02 -2.71 21.54
C ASP A 25 -0.71 -2.34 20.08
N VAL A 26 -0.69 -1.05 19.74
CA VAL A 26 -0.28 -0.59 18.41
C VAL A 26 1.17 -0.97 18.11
N LYS A 27 2.09 -0.80 19.06
CA LYS A 27 3.47 -1.26 18.90
C LYS A 27 3.53 -2.77 18.64
N MET A 28 2.81 -3.57 19.41
CA MET A 28 2.76 -5.03 19.19
C MET A 28 2.23 -5.39 17.80
N SER A 29 1.15 -4.76 17.34
CA SER A 29 0.60 -5.00 16.01
C SER A 29 1.59 -4.59 14.91
N LEU A 30 2.25 -3.43 15.04
CA LEU A 30 3.26 -2.97 14.08
C LEU A 30 4.50 -3.88 14.08
N VAL A 31 4.93 -4.39 15.23
CA VAL A 31 6.02 -5.38 15.33
C VAL A 31 5.60 -6.72 14.71
N GLY A 32 4.34 -7.12 14.83
CA GLY A 32 3.81 -8.30 14.15
C GLY A 32 3.91 -8.17 12.63
N ILE A 33 3.60 -6.97 12.09
CA ILE A 33 3.69 -6.67 10.66
C ILE A 33 5.16 -6.56 10.20
N ARG A 34 6.04 -5.96 11.02
CA ARG A 34 7.45 -5.76 10.67
C ARG A 34 8.40 -6.08 11.84
N PRO A 35 8.66 -7.37 12.11
CA PRO A 35 9.52 -7.79 13.22
C PRO A 35 10.93 -7.20 13.16
N SER A 36 11.45 -6.96 11.95
CA SER A 36 12.80 -6.42 11.73
C SER A 36 12.99 -4.98 12.22
N ARG A 37 11.90 -4.22 12.42
CA ARG A 37 11.91 -2.84 12.96
C ARG A 37 11.51 -2.80 14.44
N ARG A 38 11.50 -3.94 15.13
CA ARG A 38 11.10 -4.03 16.54
C ARG A 38 11.75 -2.99 17.43
N LYS A 39 13.06 -2.76 17.27
CA LYS A 39 13.79 -1.79 18.08
C LYS A 39 13.21 -0.38 17.91
N GLU A 40 13.14 0.10 16.67
CA GLU A 40 12.56 1.40 16.30
C GLU A 40 11.11 1.55 16.78
N ILE A 41 10.26 0.54 16.55
CA ILE A 41 8.85 0.59 16.95
C ILE A 41 8.71 0.62 18.48
N ASN A 42 9.54 -0.13 19.19
CA ASN A 42 9.50 -0.17 20.65
C ASN A 42 10.00 1.15 21.28
N GLU A 43 10.93 1.83 20.62
CA GLU A 43 11.50 3.11 21.06
C GLU A 43 10.53 4.28 20.93
N VAL A 44 9.48 4.18 20.08
CA VAL A 44 8.48 5.26 19.88
C VAL A 44 7.88 5.75 21.21
N ASP A 45 8.13 6.98 21.61
CA ASP A 45 7.63 7.52 22.88
C ASP A 45 6.75 8.77 22.77
N ASP A 46 6.65 9.34 21.56
CA ASP A 46 5.83 10.50 21.28
C ASP A 46 4.95 10.39 20.01
N GLU A 47 4.01 11.34 19.88
CA GLU A 47 3.06 11.40 18.77
C GLU A 47 3.74 11.56 17.41
N THR A 48 4.80 12.36 17.35
CA THR A 48 5.53 12.67 16.11
C THR A 48 6.23 11.43 15.59
N GLU A 49 6.91 10.70 16.48
CA GLU A 49 7.56 9.43 16.17
C GLU A 49 6.55 8.39 15.68
N LEU A 50 5.39 8.26 16.34
CA LEU A 50 4.36 7.33 15.90
C LEU A 50 3.80 7.71 14.52
N ILE A 51 3.59 9.01 14.25
CA ILE A 51 3.17 9.48 12.91
C ILE A 51 4.21 9.09 11.85
N GLN A 52 5.50 9.27 12.13
CA GLN A 52 6.58 8.92 11.20
C GLN A 52 6.61 7.41 10.92
N VAL A 53 6.50 6.60 11.97
CA VAL A 53 6.42 5.14 11.84
C VAL A 53 5.20 4.73 11.02
N LEU A 54 4.01 5.25 11.32
CA LEU A 54 2.78 4.93 10.57
C LEU A 54 2.86 5.33 9.10
N ARG A 55 3.50 6.44 8.76
CA ARG A 55 3.72 6.86 7.37
C ARG A 55 4.57 5.88 6.55
N ASN A 56 5.33 4.99 7.20
CA ASN A 56 6.02 3.90 6.51
C ASN A 56 5.10 2.74 6.11
N TYR A 57 3.89 2.66 6.69
CA TYR A 57 2.93 1.58 6.47
C TYR A 57 1.64 2.07 5.80
N CYS A 58 1.36 3.37 5.86
CA CYS A 58 0.17 3.96 5.26
C CYS A 58 0.50 5.26 4.54
N SER A 59 -0.21 5.48 3.43
CA SER A 59 -0.17 6.70 2.64
C SER A 59 -1.58 7.09 2.22
N LEU A 60 -1.71 8.28 1.64
CA LEU A 60 -2.95 8.76 1.02
C LEU A 60 -3.55 7.72 0.06
N ARG A 61 -2.68 7.00 -0.65
CA ARG A 61 -3.05 6.02 -1.67
C ARG A 61 -3.39 4.67 -1.07
N LYS A 62 -2.95 4.33 0.14
CA LYS A 62 -3.22 3.03 0.75
C LYS A 62 -2.98 3.07 2.26
N PHE A 63 -4.03 2.85 3.03
CA PHE A 63 -4.01 2.93 4.48
C PHE A 63 -4.78 1.80 5.21
N PRO A 64 -4.91 0.58 4.64
CA PRO A 64 -5.72 -0.46 5.27
C PRO A 64 -5.16 -0.89 6.64
N ILE A 65 -3.84 -0.78 6.87
CA ILE A 65 -3.23 -1.00 8.19
C ILE A 65 -3.78 -0.03 9.23
N LEU A 66 -3.94 1.25 8.88
CA LEU A 66 -4.51 2.26 9.79
C LEU A 66 -5.97 1.93 10.13
N THR A 67 -6.75 1.45 9.15
CA THR A 67 -8.13 1.01 9.36
C THR A 67 -8.22 -0.20 10.28
N THR A 68 -7.34 -1.19 10.11
CA THR A 68 -7.25 -2.36 10.98
C THR A 68 -6.89 -1.95 12.41
N LEU A 69 -5.85 -1.14 12.58
CA LEU A 69 -5.45 -0.65 13.91
C LEU A 69 -6.57 0.15 14.59
N ALA A 70 -7.26 1.04 13.87
CA ALA A 70 -8.39 1.80 14.43
C ALA A 70 -9.53 0.88 14.90
N ARG A 71 -9.80 -0.21 14.17
CA ARG A 71 -10.80 -1.21 14.54
C ARG A 71 -10.39 -1.98 15.79
N ASP A 72 -9.15 -2.45 15.84
CA ASP A 72 -8.61 -3.22 16.97
C ASP A 72 -8.60 -2.37 18.26
N MET A 73 -8.31 -1.08 18.13
CA MET A 73 -8.34 -0.10 19.24
C MET A 73 -9.75 0.42 19.56
N LYS A 74 -10.80 -0.13 18.93
CA LYS A 74 -12.21 0.25 19.11
C LYS A 74 -12.49 1.75 18.87
N MET A 75 -11.76 2.37 17.94
CA MET A 75 -11.93 3.77 17.53
C MET A 75 -12.98 3.85 16.42
N SER A 76 -14.26 3.70 16.78
CA SER A 76 -15.36 3.58 15.81
C SER A 76 -15.57 4.83 14.94
N ASP A 77 -15.33 6.02 15.49
CA ASP A 77 -15.39 7.30 14.75
C ASP A 77 -14.30 7.38 13.68
N ILE A 78 -13.05 7.09 14.05
CA ILE A 78 -11.91 7.08 13.13
C ILE A 78 -12.07 5.97 12.08
N THR A 79 -12.54 4.79 12.48
CA THR A 79 -12.81 3.68 11.55
C THR A 79 -13.84 4.07 10.50
N LYS A 80 -14.92 4.77 10.91
CA LYS A 80 -15.95 5.26 9.99
C LYS A 80 -15.38 6.29 9.01
N GLU A 81 -14.57 7.24 9.50
CA GLU A 81 -13.93 8.25 8.66
C GLU A 81 -12.97 7.62 7.64
N LEU A 82 -12.17 6.63 8.06
CA LEU A 82 -11.27 5.89 7.15
C LEU A 82 -12.04 5.15 6.06
N ASN A 83 -13.16 4.49 6.41
CA ASN A 83 -14.00 3.80 5.44
C ASN A 83 -14.62 4.79 4.44
N GLN A 84 -15.13 5.94 4.90
CA GLN A 84 -15.66 6.99 4.01
C GLN A 84 -14.57 7.55 3.08
N PHE A 85 -13.36 7.74 3.62
CA PHE A 85 -12.22 8.19 2.85
C PHE A 85 -11.80 7.16 1.78
N GLU A 86 -11.86 5.87 2.11
CA GLU A 86 -11.60 4.79 1.16
C GLU A 86 -12.60 4.76 0.01
N GLU A 87 -13.89 4.89 0.31
CA GLU A 87 -14.95 4.94 -0.70
C GLU A 87 -14.81 6.15 -1.63
N LYS A 88 -14.45 7.31 -1.09
CA LYS A 88 -14.16 8.52 -1.88
C LYS A 88 -12.97 8.31 -2.82
N ARG A 89 -11.92 7.63 -2.34
CA ARG A 89 -10.74 7.29 -3.16
C ARG A 89 -11.10 6.28 -4.27
N LYS A 90 -11.87 5.24 -3.96
CA LYS A 90 -12.31 4.23 -4.95
C LYS A 90 -13.05 4.87 -6.12
N ARG A 91 -14.06 5.70 -5.83
CA ARG A 91 -14.80 6.45 -6.87
C ARG A 91 -13.88 7.27 -7.76
N LEU A 92 -12.87 7.93 -7.17
CA LEU A 92 -11.89 8.67 -7.96
C LEU A 92 -11.06 7.74 -8.86
N TYR A 93 -10.67 6.57 -8.38
CA TYR A 93 -9.85 5.62 -9.13
C TYR A 93 -10.63 4.91 -10.25
N GLU A 94 -11.94 4.72 -10.07
CA GLU A 94 -12.88 4.23 -11.09
C GLU A 94 -13.00 5.21 -12.28
N GLU A 95 -12.85 6.51 -12.03
CA GLU A 95 -13.00 7.55 -13.06
C GLU A 95 -11.69 7.86 -13.81
N ILE A 96 -10.53 7.58 -13.22
CA ILE A 96 -9.22 7.95 -13.79
C ILE A 96 -8.65 6.81 -14.63
N LEU A 97 -8.43 7.08 -15.93
CA LEU A 97 -7.69 6.20 -16.81
C LEU A 97 -6.20 6.13 -16.43
N ALA A 98 -5.62 4.93 -16.49
CA ALA A 98 -4.22 4.68 -16.17
C ALA A 98 -3.26 5.53 -17.03
N LYS A 99 -3.60 5.73 -18.31
CA LYS A 99 -2.84 6.59 -19.23
C LYS A 99 -2.85 8.08 -18.85
N ASP A 100 -3.91 8.56 -18.22
CA ASP A 100 -4.02 9.97 -17.83
C ASP A 100 -3.34 10.21 -16.48
N PHE A 101 -3.37 9.21 -15.61
CA PHE A 101 -2.52 9.18 -14.42
C PHE A 101 -1.03 9.18 -14.78
N ALA A 102 -0.61 8.42 -15.80
CA ALA A 102 0.78 8.38 -16.28
C ALA A 102 1.33 9.77 -16.67
N LYS A 103 0.48 10.63 -17.25
CA LYS A 103 0.85 12.01 -17.62
C LYS A 103 1.06 12.92 -16.42
N SER A 104 0.45 12.59 -15.29
CA SER A 104 0.42 13.45 -14.10
C SER A 104 1.65 13.30 -13.22
N ALA A 105 2.63 12.46 -13.61
CA ALA A 105 3.95 12.26 -12.99
C ALA A 105 3.94 12.53 -11.48
N ILE A 106 3.13 11.79 -10.73
CA ILE A 106 3.07 12.01 -9.28
C ILE A 106 4.18 11.17 -8.64
N GLU A 107 5.34 11.81 -8.52
CA GLU A 107 6.50 11.29 -7.83
C GLU A 107 6.12 11.01 -6.36
N TYR A 108 5.98 9.72 -6.03
CA TYR A 108 5.85 9.32 -4.63
C TYR A 108 7.21 9.46 -3.94
N CYS A 109 7.23 10.21 -2.84
CA CYS A 109 8.37 10.27 -1.92
C CYS A 109 8.49 8.94 -1.16
N GLY A 110 9.20 7.97 -1.74
CA GLY A 110 9.59 6.76 -1.02
C GLY A 110 10.46 7.10 0.19
N THR A 111 10.28 6.37 1.28
CA THR A 111 11.18 6.42 2.44
C THR A 111 12.36 5.46 2.22
N THR A 112 13.49 5.76 2.85
CA THR A 112 14.71 4.94 2.85
C THR A 112 14.39 3.49 3.22
N GLY A 113 14.46 2.58 2.23
CA GLY A 113 14.17 1.15 2.41
C GLY A 113 12.92 0.61 1.72
N SER A 114 12.34 1.35 0.77
CA SER A 114 11.34 0.81 -0.15
C SER A 114 11.99 0.22 -1.42
N ARG A 115 11.27 -0.67 -2.12
CA ARG A 115 11.70 -1.34 -3.36
C ARG A 115 10.63 -1.30 -4.41
N GLU A 116 11.03 -1.35 -5.67
CA GLU A 116 10.11 -1.24 -6.79
C GLU A 116 9.68 -2.60 -7.29
N VAL A 117 8.40 -2.68 -7.67
CA VAL A 117 7.82 -3.82 -8.37
C VAL A 117 7.11 -3.28 -9.58
N THR A 118 7.44 -3.81 -10.73
CA THR A 118 6.91 -3.35 -12.00
C THR A 118 6.07 -4.45 -12.61
N PHE A 119 4.83 -4.12 -12.98
CA PHE A 119 3.93 -5.01 -13.70
C PHE A 119 3.71 -4.45 -15.10
N GLU A 120 4.16 -5.18 -16.11
CA GLU A 120 3.82 -4.89 -17.51
C GLU A 120 2.62 -5.75 -17.92
N VAL A 121 1.59 -5.11 -18.50
CA VAL A 121 0.32 -5.78 -18.82
C VAL A 121 -0.16 -5.48 -20.24
N LEU A 122 -0.96 -6.40 -20.79
CA LEU A 122 -1.63 -6.28 -22.10
C LEU A 122 -3.02 -5.64 -22.01
N TRP A 123 -3.33 -4.97 -20.90
CA TRP A 123 -4.65 -4.36 -20.73
C TRP A 123 -4.85 -3.17 -21.69
N PRO A 124 -6.10 -2.90 -22.15
CA PRO A 124 -6.34 -1.83 -23.12
C PRO A 124 -6.09 -0.43 -22.53
N ILE A 125 -5.01 0.23 -22.99
CA ILE A 125 -4.57 1.58 -22.55
C ILE A 125 -5.72 2.61 -22.49
N ASP A 126 -6.66 2.54 -23.45
CA ASP A 126 -7.77 3.50 -23.57
C ASP A 126 -8.96 3.23 -22.64
N ARG A 127 -8.97 2.10 -21.93
CA ARG A 127 -10.09 1.69 -21.07
C ARG A 127 -9.67 1.39 -19.64
N THR A 128 -8.42 0.98 -19.43
CA THR A 128 -7.93 0.62 -18.11
C THR A 128 -7.89 1.82 -17.18
N THR A 129 -8.51 1.66 -16.02
CA THR A 129 -8.56 2.61 -14.91
C THR A 129 -7.53 2.24 -13.84
N LEU A 130 -7.36 3.11 -12.83
CA LEU A 130 -6.55 2.76 -11.66
C LEU A 130 -7.24 1.71 -10.77
N ASP A 131 -8.58 1.66 -10.78
CA ASP A 131 -9.33 0.68 -10.02
C ASP A 131 -9.11 -0.74 -10.56
N ASP A 132 -9.05 -0.92 -11.89
CA ASP A 132 -8.72 -2.22 -12.50
C ASP A 132 -7.41 -2.81 -11.95
N PHE A 133 -6.41 -1.95 -11.74
CA PHE A 133 -5.12 -2.36 -11.17
C PHE A 133 -5.21 -2.69 -9.68
N GLU A 134 -5.94 -1.90 -8.88
CA GLU A 134 -6.14 -2.22 -7.45
C GLU A 134 -6.95 -3.51 -7.27
N GLN A 135 -7.96 -3.75 -8.11
CA GLN A 135 -8.71 -5.01 -8.13
C GLN A 135 -7.81 -6.19 -8.48
N PHE A 136 -6.93 -6.03 -9.47
CA PHE A 136 -5.91 -7.04 -9.79
C PHE A 136 -5.01 -7.34 -8.59
N LEU A 137 -4.43 -6.32 -7.94
CA LEU A 137 -3.57 -6.53 -6.77
C LEU A 137 -4.32 -7.22 -5.63
N ALA A 138 -5.57 -6.82 -5.38
CA ALA A 138 -6.40 -7.45 -4.37
C ALA A 138 -6.74 -8.91 -4.73
N ALA A 139 -6.97 -9.24 -5.99
CA ALA A 139 -7.22 -10.62 -6.41
C ALA A 139 -5.95 -11.48 -6.33
N ALA A 140 -4.82 -10.92 -6.76
CA ALA A 140 -3.56 -11.65 -6.86
C ALA A 140 -2.82 -11.81 -5.52
N PHE A 141 -2.99 -10.91 -4.56
CA PHE A 141 -2.14 -10.89 -3.36
C PHE A 141 -2.91 -10.89 -2.02
N ARG A 142 -4.25 -10.98 -2.02
CA ARG A 142 -5.05 -10.94 -0.78
C ARG A 142 -4.81 -12.13 0.15
N SER A 143 -4.49 -13.31 -0.38
CA SER A 143 -4.31 -14.52 0.45
C SER A 143 -3.10 -14.44 1.41
N GLN A 144 -2.18 -13.50 1.18
CA GLN A 144 -0.99 -13.28 1.99
C GLN A 144 -1.00 -11.91 2.69
N ASP A 145 -2.11 -11.15 2.60
CA ASP A 145 -2.20 -9.74 2.99
C ASP A 145 -1.14 -8.81 2.35
N ILE A 146 -0.36 -9.34 1.39
CA ILE A 146 0.69 -8.64 0.63
C ILE A 146 0.09 -7.45 -0.11
N ASN A 147 -1.13 -7.60 -0.63
CA ASN A 147 -1.80 -6.54 -1.38
C ASN A 147 -1.89 -5.25 -0.56
N MET A 148 -2.00 -5.30 0.77
CA MET A 148 -2.07 -4.12 1.64
C MET A 148 -0.79 -3.27 1.65
N LEU A 149 0.34 -3.85 1.24
CA LEU A 149 1.68 -3.27 1.29
C LEU A 149 2.22 -2.79 -0.06
N ILE A 150 1.48 -3.07 -1.15
CA ILE A 150 1.84 -2.64 -2.51
C ILE A 150 1.22 -1.27 -2.76
N HIS A 151 2.05 -0.26 -2.99
CA HIS A 151 1.60 1.11 -3.29
C HIS A 151 1.89 1.46 -4.74
N LEU A 152 0.88 1.83 -5.53
CA LEU A 152 1.11 2.38 -6.86
C LEU A 152 1.97 3.66 -6.77
N LYS A 153 3.09 3.71 -7.50
CA LYS A 153 3.98 4.87 -7.67
C LYS A 153 3.60 5.66 -8.91
N THR A 154 3.72 5.03 -10.07
CA THR A 154 3.52 5.65 -11.38
C THR A 154 3.03 4.62 -12.39
N VAL A 155 2.58 5.11 -13.55
CA VAL A 155 2.18 4.30 -14.70
C VAL A 155 2.94 4.80 -15.93
N HIS A 156 3.37 3.89 -16.80
CA HIS A 156 3.89 4.21 -18.14
C HIS A 156 2.91 3.70 -19.23
N SER A 157 2.96 4.30 -20.43
CA SER A 157 1.89 4.18 -21.42
C SER A 157 2.26 3.51 -22.75
N SER A 158 3.54 3.26 -23.06
CA SER A 158 3.94 2.56 -24.30
C SER A 158 3.45 1.12 -24.32
N ARG A 159 3.59 0.46 -23.18
CA ARG A 159 2.77 -0.65 -22.68
C ARG A 159 2.31 -0.22 -21.29
N LEU A 160 1.12 -0.63 -20.86
CA LEU A 160 0.68 -0.25 -19.51
C LEU A 160 1.61 -0.92 -18.51
N THR A 161 2.45 -0.10 -17.90
CA THR A 161 3.43 -0.55 -16.92
C THR A 161 3.13 0.13 -15.60
N PHE A 162 2.68 -0.65 -14.62
CA PHE A 162 2.41 -0.17 -13.28
C PHE A 162 3.64 -0.34 -12.43
N VAL A 163 4.22 0.78 -11.97
CA VAL A 163 5.33 0.76 -11.03
C VAL A 163 4.75 0.92 -9.64
N CYS A 164 5.01 -0.04 -8.79
CA CYS A 164 4.63 -0.08 -7.40
C CYS A 164 5.83 0.00 -6.49
N VAL A 165 5.56 0.37 -5.24
CA VAL A 165 6.51 0.35 -4.15
C VAL A 165 6.07 -0.69 -3.13
N ILE A 166 7.01 -1.52 -2.70
CA ILE A 166 6.87 -2.46 -1.60
C ILE A 166 7.93 -2.18 -0.53
N PRO A 167 7.74 -2.65 0.71
CA PRO A 167 8.80 -2.66 1.70
C PRO A 167 9.97 -3.58 1.29
N HIS A 168 11.22 -3.20 1.59
CA HIS A 168 12.40 -4.03 1.23
C HIS A 168 12.35 -5.46 1.77
N TRP A 169 11.79 -5.67 2.96
CA TRP A 169 11.69 -7.00 3.56
C TRP A 169 10.74 -7.94 2.80
N LEU A 170 9.83 -7.39 1.99
CA LEU A 170 8.83 -8.15 1.23
C LEU A 170 9.37 -8.66 -0.12
N VAL A 171 10.58 -8.26 -0.52
CA VAL A 171 11.15 -8.56 -1.84
C VAL A 171 11.23 -10.06 -2.10
N GLU A 172 11.84 -10.83 -1.19
CA GLU A 172 12.07 -12.26 -1.41
C GLU A 172 10.76 -13.06 -1.35
N GLU A 173 9.87 -12.73 -0.39
CA GLU A 173 8.56 -13.35 -0.30
C GLU A 173 7.70 -13.08 -1.55
N MET A 174 7.77 -11.85 -2.09
CA MET A 174 7.08 -11.51 -3.33
C MET A 174 7.67 -12.25 -4.53
N LYS A 175 9.00 -12.37 -4.63
CA LYS A 175 9.65 -13.16 -5.68
C LYS A 175 9.17 -14.61 -5.64
N ASP A 176 9.23 -15.24 -4.47
CA ASP A 176 8.78 -16.61 -4.27
C ASP A 176 7.31 -16.79 -4.63
N TYR A 177 6.46 -15.84 -4.24
CA TYR A 177 5.05 -15.87 -4.57
C TYR A 177 4.82 -15.79 -6.09
N ILE A 178 5.49 -14.86 -6.77
CA ILE A 178 5.34 -14.66 -8.21
C ILE A 178 5.75 -15.92 -8.98
N VAL A 179 6.92 -16.48 -8.66
CA VAL A 179 7.43 -17.70 -9.31
C VAL A 179 6.46 -18.86 -9.16
N LYS A 180 5.86 -19.03 -7.97
CA LYS A 180 4.91 -20.12 -7.70
C LYS A 180 3.56 -19.95 -8.40
N ASN A 181 3.20 -18.74 -8.80
CA ASN A 181 1.88 -18.41 -9.33
C ASN A 181 1.95 -17.82 -10.75
N GLY A 182 2.95 -18.18 -11.56
CA GLY A 182 3.13 -17.67 -12.93
C GLY A 182 1.85 -17.75 -13.78
N ASP A 183 1.18 -18.91 -13.79
CA ASP A 183 -0.07 -19.14 -14.53
C ASP A 183 -1.19 -18.15 -14.15
N LEU A 184 -1.25 -17.74 -12.87
CA LEU A 184 -2.20 -16.74 -12.41
C LEU A 184 -1.93 -15.39 -13.10
N PHE A 185 -0.66 -14.96 -13.14
CA PHE A 185 -0.29 -13.68 -13.73
C PHE A 185 -0.47 -13.68 -15.25
N GLU A 186 -0.09 -14.76 -15.92
CA GLU A 186 -0.32 -14.94 -17.36
C GLU A 186 -1.82 -14.86 -17.68
N SER A 187 -2.66 -15.58 -16.94
CA SER A 187 -4.13 -15.57 -17.14
C SER A 187 -4.76 -14.19 -16.91
N LYS A 188 -4.09 -13.30 -16.16
CA LYS A 188 -4.50 -11.91 -15.93
C LYS A 188 -3.92 -10.95 -16.95
N GLY A 189 -3.22 -11.43 -17.97
CA GLY A 189 -2.63 -10.60 -19.03
C GLY A 189 -1.41 -9.81 -18.58
N VAL A 190 -0.73 -10.25 -17.52
CA VAL A 190 0.59 -9.74 -17.15
C VAL A 190 1.63 -10.44 -18.02
N VAL A 191 2.56 -9.68 -18.59
CA VAL A 191 3.62 -10.19 -19.49
C VAL A 191 5.00 -10.15 -18.87
N GLU A 192 5.23 -9.21 -17.95
CA GLU A 192 6.49 -9.13 -17.21
C GLU A 192 6.22 -8.65 -15.79
N ILE A 193 6.90 -9.28 -14.82
CA ILE A 193 6.99 -8.76 -13.46
C ILE A 193 8.45 -8.65 -13.07
N THR A 194 8.87 -7.43 -12.72
CA THR A 194 10.21 -7.14 -12.20
C THR A 194 10.10 -6.76 -10.73
N VAL A 195 10.92 -7.37 -9.87
CA VAL A 195 11.00 -7.08 -8.43
C VAL A 195 12.41 -6.66 -8.08
N ASP A 196 12.58 -5.44 -7.57
CA ASP A 196 13.87 -4.84 -7.23
C ASP A 196 14.90 -4.93 -8.38
N GLY A 197 14.43 -4.65 -9.61
CA GLY A 197 15.26 -4.67 -10.82
C GLY A 197 15.55 -6.06 -11.41
N ALA A 198 15.12 -7.15 -10.75
CA ALA A 198 15.23 -8.50 -11.29
C ALA A 198 13.91 -8.94 -11.95
N ILE A 199 13.96 -9.42 -13.18
CA ILE A 199 12.81 -10.05 -13.85
C ILE A 199 12.51 -11.37 -13.13
N VAL A 200 11.30 -11.51 -12.62
CA VAL A 200 10.84 -12.70 -11.86
C VAL A 200 9.84 -13.52 -12.67
N PHE A 201 9.14 -12.88 -13.60
CA PHE A 201 8.16 -13.50 -14.47
C PHE A 201 8.21 -12.83 -15.84
N SER A 202 8.19 -13.62 -16.91
CA SER A 202 8.13 -13.16 -18.30
C SER A 202 7.52 -14.25 -19.18
N VAL A 203 6.70 -13.86 -20.16
CA VAL A 203 6.08 -14.74 -21.18
C VAL A 203 6.22 -14.19 -22.59
#